data_AF-A0A6N9VEB6-F1
#
_entry.id   AF-A0A6N9VEB6-F1
#
_cell.length_a   1.000
_cell.length_b   1.000
_cell.length_c   1.000
_cell.angle_alpha   90.00
_cell.angle_beta   90.00
_cell.angle_gamma   90.00
#
_symmetry.space_group_name_H-M   'P 1'
#
loop_
_entity.id
_entity.type
_entity.pdbx_description
1 polymer ?
#
loop_
_entity_poly.entity_id
_entity_poly.type
_entity_poly.pdbx_seq_one_letter_code
_entity_poly.pdbx_strand_id
1 'polypeptide(L)'
;FAALLARTEVGWEASDTDLDDVETLSDLTDLAREATTDDDTVLAYIEQEDTWFGIVRVDGEDDPRIYVSDAAAAARSSYGEMLLTDELLG
;
A
#
# COMPACT_ATOMS: atom_id res chain seq x y z
N PHE A 1 -4.65 8.89 -3.09
CA PHE A 1 -5.77 8.08 -2.58
C PHE A 1 -5.36 6.61 -2.60
N ALA A 2 -5.89 5.81 -1.69
CA ALA A 2 -5.70 4.37 -1.65
C ALA A 2 -7.01 3.64 -1.33
N ALA A 3 -7.08 2.38 -1.75
CA ALA A 3 -8.07 1.44 -1.26
C ALA A 3 -7.35 0.34 -0.48
N LEU A 4 -7.77 0.10 0.76
CA LEU A 4 -7.28 -1.00 1.59
C LEU A 4 -8.23 -2.17 1.46
N LEU A 5 -7.68 -3.36 1.23
CA LEU A 5 -8.42 -4.62 1.29
C LEU A 5 -7.84 -5.45 2.43
N ALA A 6 -8.58 -5.57 3.52
CA ALA A 6 -8.23 -6.40 4.67
C ALA A 6 -8.82 -7.80 4.50
N ARG A 7 -7.99 -8.83 4.73
CA ARG A 7 -8.45 -10.21 4.68
C ARG A 7 -9.21 -10.56 5.95
N THR A 8 -10.29 -11.29 5.79
CA THR A 8 -11.12 -11.81 6.89
C THR A 8 -11.39 -13.30 6.66
N GLU A 9 -11.96 -13.96 7.67
CA GLU A 9 -12.36 -15.37 7.58
C GLU A 9 -13.34 -15.66 6.43
N VAL A 10 -14.13 -14.66 6.02
CA VAL A 10 -15.19 -14.80 5.02
C VAL A 10 -14.85 -14.17 3.67
N GLY A 11 -13.70 -13.51 3.53
CA GLY A 11 -13.28 -12.90 2.28
C GLY A 11 -12.39 -11.68 2.45
N TRP A 12 -12.68 -10.63 1.68
CA TRP A 12 -11.99 -9.34 1.75
C TRP A 12 -12.97 -8.26 2.12
N GLU A 13 -12.59 -7.40 3.06
CA GLU A 13 -13.28 -6.16 3.39
C GLU A 13 -12.50 -4.99 2.76
N ALA A 14 -13.20 -4.10 2.06
CA ALA A 14 -12.60 -2.97 1.39
C ALA A 14 -12.93 -1.67 2.13
N SER A 15 -11.93 -0.81 2.31
CA SER A 15 -12.10 0.54 2.82
C SER A 15 -11.35 1.54 1.94
N ASP A 16 -12.02 2.66 1.70
CA ASP A 16 -11.42 3.84 1.09
C ASP A 16 -10.51 4.52 2.11
N THR A 17 -9.31 4.93 1.69
CA THR A 17 -8.30 5.48 2.60
C THR A 17 -7.60 6.67 1.96
N ASP A 18 -7.56 7.76 2.73
CA ASP A 18 -6.75 8.90 2.36
C ASP A 18 -5.30 8.69 2.79
N LEU A 19 -4.37 9.16 1.97
CA LEU A 19 -2.93 9.04 2.20
C LEU A 19 -2.32 10.36 2.66
N ASP A 20 -3.14 11.35 3.01
CA ASP A 20 -2.68 12.69 3.43
C ASP A 20 -1.75 12.65 4.65
N ASP A 21 -1.92 11.68 5.55
CA ASP A 21 -1.07 11.47 6.74
C ASP A 21 0.06 10.44 6.51
N VAL A 22 0.23 9.95 5.29
CA VAL A 22 1.22 8.92 4.93
C VAL A 22 2.39 9.55 4.19
N GLU A 23 3.55 9.63 4.85
CA GLU A 23 4.76 10.23 4.29
C GLU A 23 5.80 9.18 3.87
N THR A 24 5.75 8.00 4.47
CA THR A 24 6.74 6.92 4.27
C THR A 24 6.07 5.56 4.10
N LEU A 25 6.85 4.60 3.57
CA LEU A 25 6.41 3.21 3.45
C LEU A 25 6.07 2.60 4.82
N SER A 26 6.76 3.02 5.88
CA SER A 26 6.46 2.60 7.24
C SER A 26 5.08 3.08 7.66
N ASP A 27 4.77 4.36 7.42
CA ASP A 27 3.46 4.94 7.76
C ASP A 27 2.33 4.22 7.02
N LEU A 28 2.54 3.88 5.74
CA LEU A 28 1.56 3.09 4.97
C LEU A 28 1.40 1.67 5.53
N THR A 29 2.50 1.06 5.97
CA THR A 29 2.49 -0.30 6.52
C THR A 29 1.76 -0.32 7.86
N ASP A 30 2.01 0.68 8.71
CA ASP A 30 1.33 0.83 10.00
C ASP A 30 -0.17 1.08 9.80
N LEU A 31 -0.54 1.97 8.87
CA LEU A 31 -1.93 2.21 8.48
C LEU A 31 -2.62 0.92 7.97
N ALA A 32 -1.93 0.12 7.17
CA ALA A 32 -2.46 -1.16 6.70
C ALA A 32 -2.68 -2.14 7.87
N ARG A 33 -1.76 -2.23 8.84
CA ARG A 33 -1.92 -3.08 10.03
C ARG A 33 -3.10 -2.67 10.89
N GLU A 34 -3.38 -1.37 11.00
CA GLU A 34 -4.55 -0.86 11.72
C GLU A 34 -5.89 -1.23 11.05
N ALA A 35 -5.88 -1.58 9.75
CA ALA A 35 -7.08 -1.94 9.00
C ALA A 35 -7.55 -3.40 9.22
N THR A 36 -6.79 -4.21 9.96
CA THR A 36 -7.15 -5.59 10.30
C THR A 36 -7.13 -5.81 11.82
N THR A 37 -7.94 -6.75 12.31
CA THR A 37 -8.03 -7.06 13.76
C THR A 37 -7.11 -8.21 14.16
N ASP A 38 -6.92 -9.16 13.26
CA ASP A 38 -5.98 -10.26 13.37
C ASP A 38 -4.82 -9.93 12.42
N ASP A 39 -3.60 -10.43 12.67
CA ASP A 39 -2.36 -10.21 11.88
C ASP A 39 -2.44 -10.79 10.43
N ASP A 40 -3.61 -10.69 9.81
CA ASP A 40 -4.00 -11.11 8.49
C ASP A 40 -3.48 -10.17 7.39
N THR A 41 -3.57 -10.63 6.15
CA THR A 41 -3.08 -9.89 4.99
C THR A 41 -3.92 -8.64 4.74
N VAL A 42 -3.26 -7.50 4.52
CA VAL A 42 -3.86 -6.28 4.01
C VAL A 42 -3.18 -5.88 2.70
N LEU A 43 -3.98 -5.49 1.71
CA LEU A 43 -3.51 -4.99 0.42
C LEU A 43 -3.88 -3.52 0.29
N ALA A 44 -2.88 -2.64 0.21
CA ALA A 44 -3.07 -1.24 -0.15
C ALA A 44 -2.88 -1.07 -1.66
N TYR A 45 -3.94 -0.72 -2.35
CA TYR A 45 -3.89 -0.28 -3.74
C TYR A 45 -3.64 1.22 -3.75
N ILE A 46 -2.72 1.69 -4.59
CA ILE A 46 -2.36 3.11 -4.68
C ILE A 46 -2.74 3.64 -6.06
N GLU A 47 -3.45 4.76 -6.05
CA GLU A 47 -3.92 5.45 -7.25
C GLU A 47 -3.32 6.85 -7.36
N GLN A 48 -3.11 7.28 -8.60
CA GLN A 48 -2.90 8.68 -8.97
C GLN A 48 -3.57 8.99 -10.31
N GLU A 49 -4.22 10.15 -10.40
CA GLU A 49 -4.89 10.61 -11.63
C GLU A 49 -5.79 9.53 -12.26
N ASP A 50 -6.69 8.96 -11.45
CA ASP A 50 -7.62 7.89 -11.83
C ASP A 50 -6.95 6.59 -12.32
N THR A 51 -5.66 6.40 -12.04
CA THR A 51 -4.88 5.24 -12.47
C THR A 51 -4.22 4.53 -11.28
N TRP A 52 -4.50 3.24 -11.14
CA TRP A 52 -3.86 2.37 -10.15
C TRP A 52 -2.48 1.93 -10.64
N PHE A 53 -1.45 2.17 -9.84
CA PHE A 53 -0.07 1.91 -10.24
C PHE A 53 0.73 1.06 -9.24
N GLY A 54 0.28 0.97 -7.99
CA GLY A 54 1.01 0.30 -6.91
C GLY A 54 0.11 -0.60 -6.07
N ILE A 55 0.66 -1.71 -5.60
CA ILE A 55 0.09 -2.56 -4.56
C ILE A 55 1.16 -2.76 -3.49
N VAL A 56 0.81 -2.46 -2.23
CA VAL A 56 1.60 -2.83 -1.06
C VAL A 56 0.86 -3.93 -0.31
N ARG A 57 1.50 -5.08 -0.12
CA ARG A 57 0.98 -6.18 0.65
C ARG A 57 1.67 -6.23 2.00
N VAL A 58 0.88 -6.20 3.05
CA VAL A 58 1.33 -6.39 4.43
C VAL A 58 0.75 -7.71 4.93
N ASP A 59 1.60 -8.57 5.49
CA ASP A 59 1.22 -9.87 6.06
C ASP A 59 1.56 -9.86 7.55
N GLY A 60 0.64 -9.34 8.38
CA GLY A 60 0.90 -9.14 9.81
C GLY A 60 2.16 -8.28 10.07
N GLU A 61 3.09 -8.82 10.84
CA GLU A 61 4.33 -8.15 11.24
C GLU A 61 5.49 -8.33 10.24
N ASP A 62 5.29 -9.09 9.16
CA ASP A 62 6.31 -9.25 8.12
C ASP A 62 6.58 -7.93 7.37
N ASP A 63 7.77 -7.82 6.76
CA ASP A 63 8.12 -6.69 5.91
C ASP A 63 7.14 -6.55 4.72
N PRO A 64 6.73 -5.32 4.36
CA PRO A 64 5.78 -5.10 3.28
C PRO A 64 6.38 -5.51 1.93
N ARG A 65 5.53 -6.07 1.05
CA ARG A 65 5.91 -6.43 -0.32
C ARG A 65 5.27 -5.46 -1.31
N ILE A 66 6.09 -4.87 -2.17
CA ILE A 66 5.67 -3.82 -3.09
C ILE A 66 5.62 -4.35 -4.52
N TYR A 67 4.55 -4.03 -5.23
CA TYR A 67 4.35 -4.36 -6.64
C TYR A 67 3.95 -3.08 -7.38
N VAL A 68 4.76 -2.68 -8.36
CA VAL A 68 4.51 -1.48 -9.18
C VAL A 68 4.29 -1.90 -10.63
N SER A 69 3.19 -1.45 -11.24
CA SER A 69 2.85 -1.78 -12.63
C SER A 69 3.50 -0.82 -13.64
N ASP A 70 3.71 0.44 -13.25
CA ASP A 70 4.40 1.47 -14.04
C ASP A 70 5.35 2.28 -13.16
N ALA A 71 6.63 1.88 -13.16
CA ALA A 71 7.66 2.55 -12.38
C ALA A 71 7.93 3.99 -12.84
N ALA A 72 7.72 4.30 -14.13
CA ALA A 72 7.95 5.65 -14.65
C ALA A 72 6.84 6.62 -14.23
N ALA A 73 5.59 6.14 -14.17
CA ALA A 73 4.47 6.88 -13.60
C ALA A 73 4.62 7.03 -12.08
N ALA A 74 4.97 5.95 -11.38
CA ALA A 74 5.23 5.99 -9.94
C ALA A 74 6.33 6.99 -9.57
N ALA A 75 7.44 7.05 -10.32
CA ALA A 75 8.52 8.01 -10.07
C ALA A 75 8.13 9.49 -10.26
N ARG A 76 6.97 9.77 -10.85
CA ARG A 76 6.42 11.13 -11.02
C ARG A 76 5.30 11.43 -10.03
N SER A 77 4.92 10.44 -9.23
CA SER A 77 3.87 10.51 -8.23
C SER A 77 4.46 10.82 -6.86
N SER A 78 3.78 11.68 -6.09
CA SER A 78 4.10 11.93 -4.68
C SER A 78 4.13 10.64 -3.86
N TYR A 79 3.22 9.68 -4.15
CA TYR A 79 3.16 8.40 -3.45
C TYR A 79 4.05 7.33 -4.09
N GLY A 80 4.42 7.48 -5.36
CA GLY A 80 5.25 6.51 -6.04
C GLY A 80 6.74 6.67 -5.73
N GLU A 81 7.22 7.87 -5.36
CA GLU A 81 8.57 8.02 -4.78
C GLU A 81 8.74 7.18 -3.50
N MET A 82 7.71 7.16 -2.64
CA MET A 82 7.68 6.31 -1.44
C MET A 82 7.75 4.81 -1.77
N LEU A 83 7.09 4.38 -2.86
CA LEU A 83 7.12 2.97 -3.30
C LEU A 83 8.41 2.56 -4.00
N LEU A 84 9.23 3.51 -4.46
CA LEU A 84 10.40 3.27 -5.29
C LEU A 84 11.72 3.50 -4.54
N THR A 85 11.69 3.47 -3.20
CA THR A 85 12.88 3.65 -2.36
C THR A 85 14.06 2.76 -2.80
N ASP A 86 15.28 3.30 -2.66
CA ASP A 86 16.55 2.76 -3.17
C ASP A 86 16.78 1.26 -2.87
N GLU A 87 16.21 0.73 -1.78
CA GLU A 87 16.31 -0.67 -1.40
C GLU A 87 15.65 -1.66 -2.38
N LEU A 88 14.72 -1.19 -3.23
CA LEU A 88 14.09 -2.02 -4.28
C LEU A 88 14.90 -2.07 -5.59
N LEU A 89 15.85 -1.15 -5.79
CA LEU A 89 16.59 -1.03 -7.05
C LEU A 89 17.95 -1.75 -7.04
N GLY A 90 18.51 -2.02 -5.86
CA GLY A 90 19.75 -2.80 -5.69
C GLY A 90 21.03 -2.05 -6.06
#